data_AF-A0A250JG80-F1
#
_entry.id   AF-A0A250JG80-F1
#
_cell.length_a   1.000
_cell.length_b   1.000
_cell.length_c   1.000
_cell.angle_alpha   90.00
_cell.angle_beta   90.00
_cell.angle_gamma   90.00
#
_symmetry.space_group_name_H-M   'P 1'
#
loop_
_entity.id
_entity.type
_entity.pdbx_description
1 polymer ?
#
loop_
_entity_poly.entity_id
_entity_poly.type
_entity_poly.pdbx_seq_one_letter_code
_entity_poly.pdbx_strand_id
1 'polypeptide(L)'
;MRSYQTALAVVLLAGGLFAGGNVSHAADSLPVPPDARNFIQPFFLIFDRNEEQVIVFLANHPVYEAIEVMVTRRAGQQPLLRVIITRHDTDQIDHINDVQLARERAALLPERKTVYRPILYEQSEVAGIVTSRLRFKSYRGEDIDLHFQALAPVSVAGRLIATEHAREEALPVLWSNASAFASPETRLTIDGVSYPLRPGPQPGSLLGVYSAGFLLGVVYEASLELYPLRSPRRLAEGEKWVYLDNLGNQHVYEIIDVAGEQLTIHKTTTSPTLTEEFITVQREGNGLQLRTVRATGRGGEQVRPGEHGRRALLRCRSCPSPAKDAITGLRGVAERCPLKGVRELVPLPRRLRVV
;
A
#
# COMPACT_ATOMS: atom_id res chain seq x y z
N MET A 1 13.19 -91.80 -5.67
CA MET A 1 14.41 -91.77 -6.49
C MET A 1 14.95 -90.34 -6.40
N ARG A 2 15.95 -90.10 -5.54
CA ARG A 2 17.34 -89.74 -5.92
C ARG A 2 17.36 -88.68 -7.02
N SER A 3 17.87 -87.46 -6.80
CA SER A 3 19.28 -87.25 -6.48
C SER A 3 19.53 -85.84 -5.93
N TYR A 4 20.13 -85.77 -4.75
CA TYR A 4 21.03 -84.72 -4.34
C TYR A 4 22.35 -84.91 -5.10
N GLN A 5 22.76 -83.95 -5.92
CA GLN A 5 24.17 -83.61 -6.17
C GLN A 5 24.26 -82.08 -6.28
N THR A 6 24.59 -81.37 -5.20
CA THR A 6 25.99 -81.04 -4.81
C THR A 6 26.60 -80.10 -5.86
N ALA A 7 26.45 -78.78 -5.64
CA ALA A 7 27.47 -77.98 -4.98
C ALA A 7 28.77 -77.94 -5.79
N LEU A 8 28.91 -76.89 -6.59
CA LEU A 8 30.20 -76.35 -6.96
C LEU A 8 30.10 -74.82 -6.92
N ALA A 9 30.86 -74.24 -5.98
CA ALA A 9 31.29 -72.83 -5.87
C ALA A 9 30.19 -71.80 -5.52
N VAL A 10 30.05 -71.25 -4.30
CA VAL A 10 31.02 -71.00 -3.19
C VAL A 10 32.24 -70.15 -3.59
N VAL A 11 32.15 -69.27 -4.60
CA VAL A 11 33.26 -68.31 -4.84
C VAL A 11 32.87 -66.83 -4.92
N LEU A 12 31.61 -66.42 -5.04
CA LEU A 12 31.30 -64.98 -5.06
C LEU A 12 30.28 -64.54 -4.01
N LEU A 13 30.47 -65.10 -2.82
CA LEU A 13 30.05 -64.53 -1.54
C LEU A 13 31.29 -63.88 -0.89
N ALA A 14 31.98 -63.00 -1.62
CA ALA A 14 33.13 -62.21 -1.15
C ALA A 14 33.39 -60.97 -2.04
N GLY A 15 32.34 -60.40 -2.63
CA GLY A 15 32.40 -59.20 -3.45
C GLY A 15 31.24 -58.26 -3.14
N GLY A 16 30.87 -58.17 -1.86
CA GLY A 16 30.14 -57.01 -1.37
C GLY A 16 31.08 -55.82 -1.33
N LEU A 17 30.53 -54.65 -1.66
CA LEU A 17 31.10 -53.30 -1.60
C LEU A 17 31.72 -52.78 -2.90
N PHE A 18 31.18 -51.62 -3.28
CA PHE A 18 31.62 -50.65 -4.28
C PHE A 18 30.96 -50.73 -5.66
N ALA A 19 30.23 -49.63 -5.94
CA ALA A 19 29.68 -49.20 -7.22
C ALA A 19 28.33 -49.81 -7.65
N GLY A 20 27.26 -49.42 -6.95
CA GLY A 20 25.91 -49.69 -7.41
C GLY A 20 24.81 -49.05 -6.56
N GLY A 21 24.95 -47.78 -6.20
CA GLY A 21 23.92 -47.11 -5.43
C GLY A 21 24.15 -45.61 -5.38
N ASN A 22 23.58 -44.90 -6.34
CA ASN A 22 23.15 -43.51 -6.18
C ASN A 22 22.03 -43.24 -7.20
N VAL A 23 20.95 -44.03 -7.12
CA VAL A 23 19.65 -43.46 -7.42
C VAL A 23 19.23 -42.78 -6.13
N SER A 24 19.64 -41.52 -5.96
CA SER A 24 18.99 -40.63 -4.99
C SER A 24 17.57 -40.36 -5.47
N HIS A 25 16.68 -41.33 -5.27
CA HIS A 25 15.27 -41.06 -5.11
C HIS A 25 14.99 -40.96 -3.62
N ALA A 26 15.36 -39.79 -3.09
CA ALA A 26 14.82 -39.29 -1.85
C ALA A 26 14.50 -37.80 -2.09
N ALA A 27 13.46 -37.56 -2.88
CA ALA A 27 12.63 -36.38 -2.72
C ALA A 27 11.30 -36.80 -2.08
N ASP A 28 11.38 -37.59 -1.00
CA ASP A 28 10.27 -37.74 -0.07
C ASP A 28 10.31 -36.55 0.89
N SER A 29 9.82 -35.42 0.40
CA SER A 29 9.12 -34.49 1.27
C SER A 29 7.76 -34.26 0.63
N LEU A 30 6.70 -34.78 1.25
CA LEU A 30 5.34 -34.23 1.26
C LEU A 30 4.52 -35.12 2.19
N PRO A 31 4.23 -34.64 3.40
CA PRO A 31 3.01 -33.85 3.53
C PRO A 31 3.19 -32.58 4.39
N VAL A 32 2.69 -31.44 3.92
CA VAL A 32 2.13 -30.42 4.82
C VAL A 32 0.79 -29.96 4.26
N PRO A 33 -0.30 -30.53 4.79
CA PRO A 33 -1.44 -29.72 5.20
C PRO A 33 -2.19 -30.43 6.35
N PRO A 34 -2.28 -29.85 7.55
CA PRO A 34 -2.73 -28.49 7.79
C PRO A 34 -1.61 -27.70 8.45
N ASP A 35 -1.55 -26.39 8.28
CA ASP A 35 -0.67 -25.35 8.89
C ASP A 35 0.41 -24.80 7.96
N ALA A 36 0.01 -23.92 7.05
CA ALA A 36 0.53 -22.55 7.14
C ALA A 36 -0.54 -21.69 7.85
N ARG A 37 -1.19 -22.25 8.90
CA ARG A 37 -2.67 -22.35 9.09
C ARG A 37 -3.17 -20.95 9.38
N ASN A 38 -3.80 -20.38 8.35
CA ASN A 38 -4.49 -19.09 8.33
C ASN A 38 -3.62 -17.91 7.87
N PHE A 39 -2.86 -18.08 6.78
CA PHE A 39 -2.19 -16.95 6.10
C PHE A 39 -3.10 -15.72 5.99
N ILE A 40 -2.91 -14.74 6.87
CA ILE A 40 -3.57 -13.44 6.83
C ILE A 40 -2.47 -12.44 6.53
N GLN A 41 -2.55 -11.76 5.40
CA GLN A 41 -1.71 -10.61 5.16
C GLN A 41 -2.41 -9.37 5.74
N PRO A 42 -1.84 -8.71 6.76
CA PRO A 42 -2.57 -7.78 7.63
C PRO A 42 -2.38 -6.31 7.27
N PHE A 43 -1.61 -5.99 6.23
CA PHE A 43 -1.33 -4.59 5.90
C PHE A 43 -2.54 -4.00 5.22
N PHE A 44 -3.19 -3.05 5.88
CA PHE A 44 -4.15 -2.22 5.21
C PHE A 44 -3.39 -1.21 4.34
N LEU A 45 -3.05 -1.68 3.13
CA LEU A 45 -2.37 -0.89 2.12
C LEU A 45 -3.39 -0.45 1.07
N ILE A 46 -3.37 0.85 0.76
CA ILE A 46 -4.08 1.43 -0.37
C ILE A 46 -3.05 1.99 -1.33
N PHE A 47 -3.21 1.69 -2.61
CA PHE A 47 -2.43 2.29 -3.68
C PHE A 47 -3.38 2.88 -4.72
N ASP A 48 -3.41 4.21 -4.78
CA ASP A 48 -4.22 4.96 -5.72
C ASP A 48 -3.34 5.53 -6.83
N ARG A 49 -3.78 5.29 -8.07
CA ARG A 49 -3.29 5.98 -9.26
C ARG A 49 -4.28 7.06 -9.62
N ASN A 50 -3.80 8.27 -9.72
CA ASN A 50 -4.59 9.43 -10.10
C ASN A 50 -3.89 10.08 -11.28
N GLU A 51 -4.64 10.35 -12.34
CA GLU A 51 -4.11 11.12 -13.46
C GLU A 51 -3.69 12.50 -12.98
N GLU A 52 -4.43 13.06 -12.03
CA GLU A 52 -4.27 14.44 -11.58
C GLU A 52 -4.47 14.58 -10.07
N GLN A 53 -3.75 15.54 -9.50
CA GLN A 53 -3.94 16.03 -8.15
C GLN A 53 -3.84 17.56 -8.16
N VAL A 54 -4.72 18.22 -7.40
CA VAL A 54 -4.65 19.66 -7.13
C VAL A 54 -4.77 19.87 -5.63
N ILE A 55 -3.84 20.59 -5.02
CA ILE A 55 -3.91 21.00 -3.61
C ILE A 55 -3.68 22.50 -3.49
N VAL A 56 -4.41 23.16 -2.60
CA VAL A 56 -4.19 24.56 -2.21
C VAL A 56 -4.22 24.72 -0.70
N PHE A 57 -3.42 25.64 -0.18
CA PHE A 57 -3.31 25.90 1.26
C PHE A 57 -3.85 27.30 1.59
N LEU A 58 -4.79 27.37 2.53
CA LEU A 58 -5.45 28.60 2.96
C LEU A 58 -4.55 29.38 3.93
N ALA A 59 -4.50 30.72 3.77
CA ALA A 59 -3.68 31.57 4.62
C ALA A 59 -4.33 31.85 5.98
N ASN A 60 -5.65 32.06 6.03
CA ASN A 60 -6.32 32.61 7.21
C ASN A 60 -7.74 32.07 7.44
N HIS A 61 -8.10 30.92 6.88
CA HIS A 61 -9.39 30.31 7.21
C HIS A 61 -9.37 29.82 8.66
N PRO A 62 -10.43 30.03 9.46
CA PRO A 62 -10.41 29.69 10.89
C PRO A 62 -10.40 28.19 11.23
N VAL A 63 -10.47 27.30 10.23
CA VAL A 63 -10.73 25.86 10.44
C VAL A 63 -9.95 25.02 9.44
N TYR A 64 -10.00 25.38 8.16
CA TYR A 64 -9.37 24.64 7.07
C TYR A 64 -7.94 25.12 6.81
N GLU A 65 -7.04 24.16 6.70
CA GLU A 65 -5.66 24.36 6.31
C GLU A 65 -5.51 24.22 4.79
N ALA A 66 -6.10 23.18 4.20
CA ALA A 66 -5.93 22.84 2.79
C ALA A 66 -7.18 22.21 2.18
N ILE A 67 -7.29 22.34 0.86
CA ILE A 67 -8.24 21.60 0.03
C ILE A 67 -7.44 20.90 -1.06
N GLU A 68 -7.60 19.59 -1.13
CA GLU A 68 -6.94 18.73 -2.10
C GLU A 68 -7.97 17.94 -2.90
N VAL A 69 -7.78 17.78 -4.20
CA VAL A 69 -8.57 16.87 -5.04
C VAL A 69 -7.65 15.94 -5.80
N MET A 70 -8.01 14.66 -5.78
CA MET A 70 -7.41 13.60 -6.60
C MET A 70 -8.44 13.15 -7.64
N VAL A 71 -8.00 13.01 -8.88
CA VAL A 71 -8.86 12.67 -10.02
C VAL A 71 -8.38 11.36 -10.63
N THR A 72 -9.26 10.36 -10.65
CA THR A 72 -9.06 9.12 -11.39
C THR A 72 -10.01 9.09 -12.59
N ARG A 73 -9.48 9.12 -13.81
CA ARG A 73 -10.26 9.07 -15.05
C ARG A 73 -10.66 7.63 -15.35
N ARG A 74 -11.95 7.43 -15.70
CA ARG A 74 -12.53 6.12 -15.99
C ARG A 74 -13.06 6.09 -17.42
N ALA A 75 -12.66 5.09 -18.21
CA ALA A 75 -13.11 4.98 -19.59
C ALA A 75 -14.64 4.86 -19.67
N GLY A 76 -15.29 5.77 -20.41
CA GLY A 76 -16.74 5.76 -20.60
C GLY A 76 -17.57 6.09 -19.34
N GLN A 77 -16.94 6.58 -18.27
CA GLN A 77 -17.60 6.93 -17.02
C GLN A 77 -17.18 8.32 -16.54
N GLN A 78 -17.94 8.91 -15.61
CA GLN A 78 -17.49 10.12 -14.92
C GLN A 78 -16.19 9.83 -14.14
N PRO A 79 -15.27 10.81 -14.05
CA PRO A 79 -14.08 10.65 -13.24
C PRO A 79 -14.47 10.34 -11.78
N LEU A 80 -13.70 9.48 -11.14
CA LEU A 80 -13.76 9.32 -9.70
C LEU A 80 -12.99 10.48 -9.07
N LEU A 81 -13.64 11.18 -8.16
CA LEU A 81 -13.11 12.35 -7.48
C LEU A 81 -13.06 12.07 -5.98
N ARG A 82 -11.88 12.28 -5.40
CA ARG A 82 -11.68 12.28 -3.95
C ARG A 82 -11.14 13.66 -3.57
N VAL A 83 -11.97 14.44 -2.90
CA VAL A 83 -11.56 15.71 -2.30
C VAL A 83 -11.24 15.45 -0.84
N ILE A 84 -10.19 16.09 -0.33
CA ILE A 84 -9.77 16.04 1.06
C ILE A 84 -9.77 17.48 1.57
N ILE A 85 -10.51 17.73 2.63
CA ILE A 85 -10.38 18.96 3.40
C ILE A 85 -9.51 18.64 4.62
N THR A 86 -8.34 19.28 4.70
CA THR A 86 -7.46 19.21 5.86
C THR A 86 -7.75 20.39 6.77
N ARG A 87 -7.92 20.12 8.06
CA ARG A 87 -8.09 21.14 9.10
C ARG A 87 -6.76 21.49 9.76
N HIS A 88 -6.70 22.63 10.46
CA HIS A 88 -5.48 23.06 11.16
C HIS A 88 -5.02 22.13 12.29
N ASP A 89 -5.93 21.31 12.83
CA ASP A 89 -5.62 20.24 13.78
C ASP A 89 -5.16 18.95 13.08
N THR A 90 -4.85 19.02 11.78
CA THR A 90 -4.40 17.92 10.91
C THR A 90 -5.46 16.87 10.57
N ASP A 91 -6.66 16.97 11.16
CA ASP A 91 -7.81 16.14 10.78
C ASP A 91 -8.11 16.27 9.29
N GLN A 92 -8.30 15.12 8.62
CA GLN A 92 -8.65 15.06 7.21
C GLN A 92 -10.07 14.50 7.02
N ILE A 93 -10.87 15.19 6.21
CA ILE A 93 -12.21 14.76 5.83
C ILE A 93 -12.25 14.49 4.33
N ASP A 94 -12.63 13.28 3.96
CA ASP A 94 -12.74 12.85 2.58
C ASP A 94 -14.16 13.07 2.03
N HIS A 95 -14.26 13.65 0.84
CA HIS A 95 -15.48 13.76 0.05
C HIS A 95 -15.29 12.99 -1.25
N ILE A 96 -16.13 11.99 -1.48
CA ILE A 96 -16.00 11.08 -2.62
C ILE A 96 -17.28 11.12 -3.46
N ASN A 97 -17.16 11.22 -4.79
CA ASN A 97 -18.30 11.29 -5.71
C ASN A 97 -18.88 9.92 -6.12
N ASP A 98 -18.40 8.85 -5.52
CA ASP A 98 -18.87 7.48 -5.69
C ASP A 98 -19.46 6.97 -4.37
N VAL A 99 -20.76 6.64 -4.39
CA VAL A 99 -21.51 6.26 -3.17
C VAL A 99 -20.95 4.99 -2.54
N GLN A 100 -20.62 4.00 -3.37
CA GLN A 100 -20.16 2.70 -2.89
C GLN A 100 -18.76 2.84 -2.28
N LEU A 101 -17.86 3.55 -2.98
CA LEU A 101 -16.52 3.80 -2.48
C LEU A 101 -16.53 4.65 -1.20
N ALA A 102 -17.35 5.70 -1.13
CA ALA A 102 -17.47 6.54 0.06
C ALA A 102 -17.96 5.74 1.27
N ARG A 103 -18.99 4.91 1.08
CA ARG A 103 -19.55 4.05 2.13
C ARG A 103 -18.51 3.05 2.64
N GLU A 104 -17.83 2.38 1.73
CA GLU A 104 -16.84 1.38 2.08
C GLU A 104 -15.64 2.00 2.79
N ARG A 105 -15.08 3.09 2.24
CA ARG A 105 -13.94 3.79 2.86
C ARG A 105 -14.28 4.31 4.25
N ALA A 106 -15.50 4.83 4.46
CA ALA A 106 -15.98 5.24 5.80
C ALA A 106 -16.06 4.07 6.78
N ALA A 107 -16.35 2.86 6.32
CA ALA A 107 -16.44 1.68 7.16
C ALA A 107 -15.07 1.05 7.44
N LEU A 108 -14.13 1.14 6.48
CA LEU A 108 -12.76 0.64 6.62
C LEU A 108 -11.87 1.58 7.44
N LEU A 109 -12.08 2.89 7.36
CA LEU A 109 -11.28 3.91 8.04
C LEU A 109 -12.17 4.77 8.95
N PRO A 110 -12.71 4.21 10.05
CA PRO A 110 -13.71 4.90 10.87
C PRO A 110 -13.20 6.18 11.54
N GLU A 111 -11.90 6.25 11.85
CA GLU A 111 -11.26 7.45 12.43
C GLU A 111 -11.17 8.59 11.40
N ARG A 112 -11.15 8.27 10.10
CA ARG A 112 -11.10 9.25 9.01
C ARG A 112 -12.49 9.49 8.44
N LYS A 113 -13.08 10.62 8.82
CA LYS A 113 -14.41 11.01 8.33
C LYS A 113 -14.46 11.01 6.81
N THR A 114 -15.28 10.14 6.25
CA THR A 114 -15.52 10.04 4.80
C THR A 114 -17.00 10.25 4.51
N VAL A 115 -17.32 11.08 3.53
CA VAL A 115 -18.70 11.36 3.10
C VAL A 115 -18.84 11.29 1.60
N TYR A 116 -20.00 10.80 1.14
CA TYR A 116 -20.39 10.94 -0.25
C TYR A 116 -20.83 12.39 -0.55
N ARG A 117 -20.38 12.96 -1.67
CA ARG A 117 -20.87 14.23 -2.21
C ARG A 117 -20.88 14.21 -3.73
N PRO A 118 -21.88 14.81 -4.39
CA PRO A 118 -21.72 15.23 -5.77
C PRO A 118 -20.57 16.23 -5.87
N ILE A 119 -19.65 16.00 -6.80
CA ILE A 119 -18.48 16.85 -7.05
C ILE A 119 -18.45 17.13 -8.53
N LEU A 120 -18.39 18.40 -8.89
CA LEU A 120 -18.16 18.85 -10.26
C LEU A 120 -16.68 19.18 -10.42
N TYR A 121 -16.07 18.62 -11.45
CA TYR A 121 -14.70 18.89 -11.81
C TYR A 121 -14.61 19.15 -13.31
N GLU A 122 -14.07 20.32 -13.66
CA GLU A 122 -13.82 20.74 -15.03
C GLU A 122 -12.34 21.04 -15.15
N GLN A 123 -11.74 20.68 -16.29
CA GLN A 123 -10.35 20.98 -16.58
C GLN A 123 -10.19 21.34 -18.04
N SER A 124 -9.29 22.28 -18.28
CA SER A 124 -8.85 22.68 -19.61
C SER A 124 -7.35 22.95 -19.59
N GLU A 125 -6.73 22.83 -20.74
CA GLU A 125 -5.33 23.19 -20.94
C GLU A 125 -5.23 24.10 -22.15
N VAL A 126 -4.52 25.22 -22.00
CA VAL A 126 -4.21 26.15 -23.10
C VAL A 126 -2.71 26.43 -23.08
N ALA A 127 -2.02 26.08 -24.16
CA ALA A 127 -0.57 26.24 -24.28
C ALA A 127 0.24 25.63 -23.11
N GLY A 128 -0.18 24.47 -22.61
CA GLY A 128 0.47 23.80 -21.47
C GLY A 128 0.04 24.32 -20.09
N ILE A 129 -0.73 25.41 -20.03
CA ILE A 129 -1.25 25.98 -18.78
C ILE A 129 -2.54 25.26 -18.41
N VAL A 130 -2.47 24.46 -17.35
CA VAL A 130 -3.64 23.77 -16.79
C VAL A 130 -4.49 24.75 -16.01
N THR A 131 -5.80 24.72 -16.28
CA THR A 131 -6.83 25.37 -15.49
C THR A 131 -7.84 24.32 -15.06
N SER A 132 -8.27 24.33 -13.81
CA SER A 132 -9.31 23.45 -13.33
C SER A 132 -10.28 24.16 -12.40
N ARG A 133 -11.51 23.65 -12.34
CA ARG A 133 -12.54 24.12 -11.44
C ARG A 133 -13.17 22.96 -10.69
N LEU A 134 -13.16 23.05 -9.37
CA LEU A 134 -13.75 22.09 -8.46
C LEU A 134 -14.91 22.75 -7.72
N ARG A 135 -16.09 22.13 -7.75
CA ARG A 135 -17.27 22.59 -7.00
C ARG A 135 -17.94 21.45 -6.26
N PHE A 136 -18.17 21.62 -4.96
CA PHE A 136 -18.87 20.63 -4.14
C PHE A 136 -19.38 21.23 -2.83
N LYS A 137 -20.24 20.48 -2.14
CA LYS A 137 -20.68 20.80 -0.77
C LYS A 137 -19.75 20.14 0.25
N SER A 138 -19.25 20.91 1.23
CA SER A 138 -18.43 20.39 2.32
C SER A 138 -19.20 19.37 3.19
N TYR A 139 -18.52 18.80 4.19
CA TYR A 139 -19.19 17.91 5.15
C TYR A 139 -20.17 18.67 6.07
N ARG A 140 -20.00 19.99 6.19
CA ARG A 140 -20.87 20.90 6.93
C ARG A 140 -21.95 21.54 6.05
N GLY A 141 -21.90 21.34 4.74
CA GLY A 141 -22.86 21.91 3.79
C GLY A 141 -22.44 23.25 3.19
N GLU A 142 -21.21 23.70 3.42
CA GLU A 142 -20.65 24.92 2.81
C GLU A 142 -20.43 24.69 1.29
N ASP A 143 -20.70 25.71 0.48
CA ASP A 143 -20.38 25.72 -0.95
C ASP A 143 -18.90 25.98 -1.17
N ILE A 144 -18.16 24.98 -1.63
CA ILE A 144 -16.75 25.12 -2.01
C ILE A 144 -16.66 25.29 -3.53
N ASP A 145 -16.00 26.36 -3.97
CA ASP A 145 -15.63 26.58 -5.37
C ASP A 145 -14.15 26.97 -5.45
N LEU A 146 -13.34 26.08 -6.01
CA LEU A 146 -11.92 26.26 -6.25
C LEU A 146 -11.68 26.38 -7.75
N HIS A 147 -11.20 27.54 -8.18
CA HIS A 147 -10.61 27.74 -9.49
C HIS A 147 -9.09 27.70 -9.35
N PHE A 148 -8.46 26.71 -9.95
CA PHE A 148 -7.01 26.58 -10.00
C PHE A 148 -6.48 26.93 -11.39
N GLN A 149 -5.41 27.71 -11.43
CA GLN A 149 -4.63 27.93 -12.64
C GLN A 149 -3.14 27.71 -12.34
N ALA A 150 -2.47 26.93 -13.17
CA ALA A 150 -1.03 26.74 -13.10
C ALA A 150 -0.30 28.06 -13.46
N LEU A 151 0.78 28.36 -12.74
CA LEU A 151 1.64 29.52 -13.01
C LEU A 151 2.42 29.39 -14.33
N ALA A 152 2.75 28.16 -14.70
CA ALA A 152 3.56 27.82 -15.86
C ALA A 152 3.18 26.43 -16.38
N PRO A 153 3.65 26.03 -17.57
CA PRO A 153 3.43 24.68 -18.07
C PRO A 153 3.97 23.63 -17.10
N VAL A 154 3.30 22.48 -17.05
CA VAL A 154 3.65 21.40 -16.12
C VAL A 154 5.05 20.88 -16.43
N SER A 155 5.93 20.90 -15.43
CA SER A 155 7.33 20.50 -15.59
C SER A 155 7.58 19.07 -15.11
N VAL A 156 8.27 18.27 -15.92
CA VAL A 156 8.60 16.87 -15.59
C VAL A 156 9.76 16.87 -14.60
N ALA A 157 9.46 16.57 -13.35
CA ALA A 157 10.44 16.33 -12.32
C ALA A 157 9.83 15.37 -11.30
N GLY A 158 9.85 14.08 -11.63
CA GLY A 158 9.42 13.00 -10.74
C GLY A 158 9.93 13.22 -9.32
N ARG A 159 9.03 13.35 -8.34
CA ARG A 159 9.39 13.69 -6.96
C ARG A 159 8.61 12.84 -5.97
N LEU A 160 9.33 12.31 -4.98
CA LEU A 160 8.72 11.87 -3.73
C LEU A 160 8.27 13.09 -2.95
N ILE A 161 7.02 13.08 -2.50
CA ILE A 161 6.46 14.16 -1.67
C ILE A 161 6.37 13.65 -0.24
N ALA A 162 7.10 14.29 0.66
CA ALA A 162 7.03 14.00 2.09
C ALA A 162 5.79 14.69 2.67
N THR A 163 5.03 13.98 3.50
CA THR A 163 3.89 14.55 4.23
C THR A 163 4.11 14.38 5.73
N GLU A 164 3.75 15.40 6.50
CA GLU A 164 3.74 15.30 7.97
C GLU A 164 2.33 15.03 8.53
N HIS A 165 1.29 15.30 7.73
CA HIS A 165 -0.14 15.29 8.09
C HIS A 165 -0.78 13.90 8.34
N ALA A 166 0.00 12.87 8.63
CA ALA A 166 -0.53 11.52 8.90
C ALA A 166 0.36 10.68 9.82
N ARG A 167 1.40 11.27 10.46
CA ARG A 167 2.50 10.54 11.13
C ARG A 167 2.05 9.47 12.14
N GLU A 168 0.89 9.65 12.77
CA GLU A 168 0.40 8.77 13.83
C GLU A 168 -0.57 7.70 13.35
N GLU A 169 -1.13 7.81 12.13
CA GLU A 169 -2.22 6.93 11.66
C GLU A 169 -1.90 6.22 10.34
N ALA A 170 -0.96 6.78 9.57
CA ALA A 170 -0.60 6.24 8.28
C ALA A 170 0.81 6.65 7.83
N LEU A 171 1.40 5.80 7.00
CA LEU A 171 2.62 6.10 6.26
C LEU A 171 2.30 6.32 4.78
N PRO A 172 1.97 7.55 4.37
CA PRO A 172 1.79 7.87 2.96
C PRO A 172 3.12 8.02 2.24
N VAL A 173 3.18 7.49 1.02
CA VAL A 173 4.24 7.66 0.05
C VAL A 173 3.61 8.21 -1.21
N LEU A 174 3.99 9.44 -1.54
CA LEU A 174 3.44 10.18 -2.67
C LEU A 174 4.47 10.31 -3.77
N TRP A 175 4.01 10.23 -5.01
CA TRP A 175 4.82 10.50 -6.19
C TRP A 175 4.02 11.28 -7.22
N SER A 176 4.65 12.24 -7.89
CA SER A 176 4.08 12.93 -9.05
C SER A 176 5.05 12.88 -10.22
N ASN A 177 4.58 12.61 -11.44
CA ASN A 177 5.44 12.62 -12.63
C ASN A 177 5.84 14.03 -13.06
N ALA A 178 4.91 14.98 -12.94
CA ALA A 178 5.13 16.36 -13.33
C ALA A 178 4.27 17.28 -12.47
N SER A 179 4.74 18.50 -12.19
CA SER A 179 4.01 19.45 -11.35
C SER A 179 4.18 20.89 -11.79
N ALA A 180 3.23 21.74 -11.39
CA ALA A 180 3.27 23.19 -11.51
C ALA A 180 2.66 23.86 -10.27
N PHE A 181 3.23 24.99 -9.85
CA PHE A 181 2.67 25.80 -8.76
C PHE A 181 1.45 26.59 -9.23
N ALA A 182 0.59 26.97 -8.28
CA ALA A 182 -0.56 27.84 -8.51
C ALA A 182 -0.14 29.27 -8.90
N SER A 183 -0.84 29.85 -9.87
CA SER A 183 -0.75 31.26 -10.25
C SER A 183 -1.55 32.15 -9.28
N PRO A 184 -1.31 33.48 -9.28
CA PRO A 184 -2.13 34.44 -8.53
C PRO A 184 -3.62 34.49 -8.92
N GLU A 185 -3.99 33.94 -10.08
CA GLU A 185 -5.39 33.85 -10.53
C GLU A 185 -6.14 32.65 -9.95
N THR A 186 -5.44 31.80 -9.19
CA THR A 186 -6.09 30.74 -8.41
C THR A 186 -6.93 31.37 -7.30
N ARG A 187 -8.20 30.95 -7.19
CA ARG A 187 -9.18 31.50 -6.26
C ARG A 187 -9.93 30.37 -5.58
N LEU A 188 -10.14 30.52 -4.28
CA LEU A 188 -10.97 29.63 -3.48
C LEU A 188 -12.06 30.46 -2.80
N THR A 189 -13.31 30.04 -2.99
CA THR A 189 -14.45 30.59 -2.25
C THR A 189 -15.15 29.51 -1.44
N ILE A 190 -15.63 29.90 -0.26
CA ILE A 190 -16.44 29.08 0.64
C ILE A 190 -17.67 29.89 1.01
N ASP A 191 -18.87 29.40 0.67
CA ASP A 191 -20.13 30.15 0.75
C ASP A 191 -20.06 31.52 0.06
N GLY A 192 -19.37 31.57 -1.08
CA GLY A 192 -19.13 32.79 -1.85
C GLY A 192 -18.09 33.76 -1.25
N VAL A 193 -17.57 33.48 -0.05
CA VAL A 193 -16.51 34.28 0.59
C VAL A 193 -15.15 33.84 0.05
N SER A 194 -14.38 34.78 -0.50
CA SER A 194 -13.03 34.51 -1.01
C SER A 194 -12.02 34.36 0.13
N TYR A 195 -11.26 33.27 0.12
CA TYR A 195 -10.18 33.03 1.06
C TYR A 195 -8.81 33.15 0.37
N PRO A 196 -7.88 33.98 0.91
CA PRO A 196 -6.54 34.07 0.37
C PRO A 196 -5.78 32.76 0.58
N LEU A 197 -4.99 32.38 -0.42
CA LEU A 197 -4.07 31.26 -0.35
C LEU A 197 -2.71 31.71 0.19
N ARG A 198 -1.97 30.80 0.82
CA ARG A 198 -0.61 31.08 1.32
C ARG A 198 0.32 31.42 0.14
N PRO A 199 1.33 32.27 0.32
CA PRO A 199 2.38 32.48 -0.69
C PRO A 199 3.18 31.19 -0.94
N GLY A 200 3.48 30.91 -2.20
CA GLY A 200 4.30 29.76 -2.59
C GLY A 200 5.80 30.04 -2.48
N PRO A 201 6.65 29.00 -2.67
CA PRO A 201 8.11 29.14 -2.57
C PRO A 201 8.74 29.88 -3.75
N GLN A 202 8.04 30.01 -4.88
CA GLN A 202 8.50 30.75 -6.06
C GLN A 202 7.92 32.18 -6.07
N PRO A 203 8.68 33.20 -6.49
CA PRO A 203 8.16 34.55 -6.65
C PRO A 203 6.90 34.57 -7.53
N GLY A 204 5.83 35.21 -7.04
CA GLY A 204 4.55 35.29 -7.76
C GLY A 204 3.72 34.00 -7.77
N SER A 205 4.15 32.92 -7.08
CA SER A 205 3.36 31.71 -6.91
C SER A 205 2.52 31.75 -5.63
N LEU A 206 1.40 31.02 -5.63
CA LEU A 206 0.67 30.66 -4.43
C LEU A 206 1.09 29.25 -3.98
N LEU A 207 0.93 28.94 -2.69
CA LEU A 207 1.13 27.62 -2.13
C LEU A 207 -0.07 26.75 -2.52
N GLY A 208 0.00 26.29 -3.75
CA GLY A 208 -0.87 25.31 -4.34
C GLY A 208 -0.12 24.62 -5.46
N VAL A 209 -0.46 23.36 -5.72
CA VAL A 209 0.25 22.51 -6.67
C VAL A 209 -0.76 21.75 -7.49
N TYR A 210 -0.54 21.73 -8.80
CA TYR A 210 -1.08 20.73 -9.70
C TYR A 210 -0.01 19.68 -9.94
N SER A 211 -0.39 18.41 -9.87
CA SER A 211 0.44 17.26 -10.16
C SER A 211 -0.22 16.35 -11.19
N ALA A 212 0.51 15.99 -12.24
CA ALA A 212 0.12 15.00 -13.23
C ALA A 212 0.79 13.65 -12.93
N GLY A 213 0.05 12.56 -13.16
CA GLY A 213 0.48 11.20 -12.87
C GLY A 213 0.82 11.02 -11.39
N PHE A 214 -0.16 11.31 -10.53
CA PHE A 214 -0.02 11.30 -9.09
C PHE A 214 -0.30 9.90 -8.53
N LEU A 215 0.66 9.34 -7.80
CA LEU A 215 0.58 8.05 -7.15
C LEU A 215 0.57 8.26 -5.63
N LEU A 216 -0.36 7.58 -4.96
CA LEU A 216 -0.53 7.60 -3.53
C LEU A 216 -0.48 6.16 -3.03
N GLY A 217 0.61 5.78 -2.35
CA GLY A 217 0.64 4.57 -1.53
C GLY A 217 0.42 4.95 -0.07
N VAL A 218 -0.45 4.25 0.64
CA VAL A 218 -0.65 4.46 2.08
C VAL A 218 -0.67 3.13 2.79
N VAL A 219 0.18 3.01 3.81
CA VAL A 219 0.06 1.94 4.81
C VAL A 219 -0.67 2.54 6.00
N TYR A 220 -1.87 2.04 6.29
CA TYR A 220 -2.65 2.50 7.43
C TYR A 220 -2.34 1.65 8.67
N GLU A 221 -2.34 2.31 9.83
CA GLU A 221 -2.54 1.64 11.12
C GLU A 221 -4.05 1.43 11.30
N ALA A 222 -4.57 0.31 10.78
CA ALA A 222 -5.99 0.00 10.86
C ALA A 222 -6.23 -1.52 10.79
N SER A 223 -7.33 -1.95 11.42
CA SER A 223 -7.70 -3.37 11.48
C SER A 223 -8.76 -3.71 10.44
N LEU A 224 -8.50 -4.73 9.61
CA LEU A 224 -9.52 -5.35 8.76
C LEU A 224 -9.94 -6.70 9.34
N GLU A 225 -11.22 -6.85 9.67
CA GLU A 225 -11.77 -8.13 10.13
C GLU A 225 -12.02 -9.06 8.94
N LEU A 226 -11.39 -10.24 8.95
CA LEU A 226 -11.49 -11.24 7.90
C LEU A 226 -12.01 -12.58 8.44
N TYR A 227 -13.03 -13.11 7.77
CA TYR A 227 -13.63 -14.41 8.02
C TYR A 227 -13.09 -15.42 7.00
N PRO A 228 -12.33 -16.45 7.41
CA PRO A 228 -11.83 -17.45 6.47
C PRO A 228 -12.97 -18.32 5.94
N LEU A 229 -13.17 -18.30 4.62
CA LEU A 229 -14.13 -19.16 3.92
C LEU A 229 -13.47 -20.43 3.39
N ARG A 230 -12.23 -20.32 2.90
CA ARG A 230 -11.48 -21.44 2.34
C ARG A 230 -9.99 -21.26 2.58
N SER A 231 -9.32 -22.37 2.86
CA SER A 231 -7.87 -22.47 2.92
C SER A 231 -7.38 -23.49 1.88
N PRO A 232 -6.15 -23.34 1.35
CA PRO A 232 -5.59 -24.26 0.39
C PRO A 232 -5.31 -25.61 1.05
N ARG A 233 -5.46 -26.70 0.28
CA ARG A 233 -5.16 -28.05 0.76
C ARG A 233 -3.67 -28.36 0.73
N ARG A 234 -2.87 -27.55 0.06
CA ARG A 234 -1.42 -27.66 -0.07
C ARG A 234 -0.89 -26.31 -0.58
N LEU A 235 0.40 -26.04 -0.41
CA LEU A 235 1.04 -24.84 -0.95
C LEU A 235 1.56 -25.15 -2.36
N ALA A 236 0.68 -25.07 -3.35
CA ALA A 236 0.98 -25.33 -4.76
C ALA A 236 0.28 -24.30 -5.66
N GLU A 237 0.77 -24.12 -6.88
CA GLU A 237 0.15 -23.22 -7.86
C GLU A 237 -1.35 -23.54 -8.06
N GLY A 238 -2.16 -22.50 -8.18
CA GLY A 238 -3.62 -22.55 -8.30
C GLY A 238 -4.38 -22.81 -6.99
N GLU A 239 -3.68 -23.14 -5.90
CA GLU A 239 -4.29 -23.21 -4.57
C GLU A 239 -4.51 -21.81 -3.99
N LYS A 240 -5.55 -21.64 -3.16
CA LYS A 240 -5.94 -20.31 -2.69
C LYS A 240 -6.54 -20.27 -1.29
N TRP A 241 -6.35 -19.12 -0.64
CA TRP A 241 -7.16 -18.69 0.49
C TRP A 241 -8.30 -17.80 0.00
N VAL A 242 -9.45 -17.90 0.66
CA VAL A 242 -10.60 -17.03 0.42
C VAL A 242 -11.11 -16.52 1.77
N TYR A 243 -11.20 -15.20 1.87
CA TYR A 243 -11.72 -14.49 3.03
C TYR A 243 -12.95 -13.67 2.66
N LEU A 244 -13.81 -13.43 3.63
CA LEU A 244 -14.89 -12.45 3.57
C LEU A 244 -14.61 -11.38 4.63
N ASP A 245 -14.73 -10.10 4.31
CA ASP A 245 -14.67 -9.05 5.34
C ASP A 245 -16.04 -8.78 5.97
N ASN A 246 -16.07 -7.91 6.98
CA ASN A 246 -17.30 -7.48 7.66
C ASN A 246 -18.25 -6.66 6.77
N LEU A 247 -17.81 -6.22 5.59
CA LEU A 247 -18.63 -5.52 4.59
C LEU A 247 -19.16 -6.47 3.52
N GLY A 248 -18.80 -7.75 3.59
CA GLY A 248 -19.19 -8.78 2.64
C GLY A 248 -18.33 -8.81 1.38
N ASN A 249 -17.20 -8.10 1.34
CA ASN A 249 -16.27 -8.23 0.23
C ASN A 249 -15.46 -9.51 0.35
N GLN A 250 -15.24 -10.16 -0.78
CA GLN A 250 -14.43 -11.35 -0.87
C GLN A 250 -13.00 -10.99 -1.23
N HIS A 251 -12.03 -11.54 -0.51
CA HIS A 251 -10.60 -11.41 -0.76
C HIS A 251 -10.02 -12.78 -1.10
N VAL A 252 -9.42 -12.91 -2.29
CA VAL A 252 -8.86 -14.17 -2.79
C VAL A 252 -7.36 -14.03 -2.91
N TYR A 253 -6.63 -14.91 -2.24
CA TYR A 253 -5.17 -14.98 -2.28
C TYR A 253 -4.79 -16.28 -2.99
N GLU A 254 -4.44 -16.21 -4.25
CA GLU A 254 -4.08 -17.35 -5.09
C GLU A 254 -2.56 -17.50 -5.19
N ILE A 255 -2.05 -18.72 -4.99
CA ILE A 255 -0.65 -19.04 -5.25
C ILE A 255 -0.48 -19.15 -6.77
N ILE A 256 0.26 -18.22 -7.37
CA ILE A 256 0.44 -18.14 -8.83
C ILE A 256 1.79 -18.66 -9.31
N ASP A 257 2.76 -18.84 -8.41
CA ASP A 257 4.09 -19.36 -8.72
C ASP A 257 4.73 -19.98 -7.47
N VAL A 258 5.47 -21.07 -7.66
CA VAL A 258 6.24 -21.75 -6.60
C VAL A 258 7.67 -22.02 -7.08
N ALA A 259 8.63 -21.30 -6.50
CA ALA A 259 10.05 -21.43 -6.81
C ALA A 259 10.83 -21.94 -5.59
N GLY A 260 10.94 -23.27 -5.48
CA GLY A 260 11.54 -23.94 -4.32
C GLY A 260 10.72 -23.64 -3.05
N GLU A 261 11.33 -22.95 -2.10
CA GLU A 261 10.68 -22.54 -0.85
C GLU A 261 10.00 -21.16 -0.94
N GLN A 262 10.05 -20.48 -2.10
CA GLN A 262 9.39 -19.19 -2.30
C GLN A 262 8.04 -19.37 -2.98
N LEU A 263 7.01 -18.66 -2.49
CA LEU A 263 5.69 -18.58 -3.11
C LEU A 263 5.42 -17.14 -3.56
N THR A 264 4.80 -17.01 -4.73
CA THR A 264 4.19 -15.74 -5.17
C THR A 264 2.67 -15.88 -5.11
N ILE A 265 2.03 -14.96 -4.39
CA ILE A 265 0.59 -14.95 -4.13
C ILE A 265 -0.01 -13.69 -4.76
N HIS A 266 -1.07 -13.86 -5.55
CA HIS A 266 -1.87 -12.78 -6.09
C HIS A 266 -3.14 -12.60 -5.26
N LYS A 267 -3.27 -11.43 -4.64
CA LYS A 267 -4.49 -11.01 -3.93
C LYS A 267 -5.38 -10.24 -4.89
N THR A 268 -6.61 -10.72 -5.03
CA THR A 268 -7.72 -9.99 -5.66
C THR A 268 -8.82 -9.75 -4.64
N THR A 269 -9.62 -8.71 -4.86
CA THR A 269 -10.70 -8.34 -3.94
C THR A 269 -11.91 -7.80 -4.70
N THR A 270 -13.11 -8.00 -4.14
CA THR A 270 -14.34 -7.35 -4.64
C THR A 270 -14.54 -5.95 -4.06
N SER A 271 -13.71 -5.54 -3.11
CA SER A 271 -13.71 -4.21 -2.51
C SER A 271 -13.37 -3.15 -3.56
N PRO A 272 -14.20 -2.12 -3.78
CA PRO A 272 -13.82 -0.99 -4.63
C PRO A 272 -12.75 -0.08 -4.01
N THR A 273 -12.47 -0.19 -2.70
CA THR A 273 -11.46 0.60 -1.98
C THR A 273 -10.08 -0.08 -1.95
N LEU A 274 -10.04 -1.38 -1.70
CA LEU A 274 -8.79 -2.11 -1.49
C LEU A 274 -8.12 -2.49 -2.81
N THR A 275 -6.79 -2.56 -2.79
CA THR A 275 -6.00 -2.84 -3.99
C THR A 275 -5.73 -4.31 -4.22
N GLU A 276 -5.49 -4.63 -5.49
CA GLU A 276 -4.83 -5.89 -5.88
C GLU A 276 -3.35 -5.85 -5.50
N GLU A 277 -2.83 -7.01 -5.09
CA GLU A 277 -1.47 -7.12 -4.55
C GLU A 277 -0.78 -8.38 -5.04
N PHE A 278 0.52 -8.27 -5.30
CA PHE A 278 1.43 -9.39 -5.46
C PHE A 278 2.31 -9.51 -4.24
N ILE A 279 2.28 -10.67 -3.61
CA ILE A 279 2.89 -10.93 -2.31
C ILE A 279 3.90 -12.05 -2.51
N THR A 280 5.14 -11.81 -2.14
CA THR A 280 6.15 -12.85 -2.13
C THR A 280 6.40 -13.26 -0.69
N VAL A 281 6.28 -14.57 -0.44
CA VAL A 281 6.55 -15.17 0.87
C VAL A 281 7.60 -16.25 0.73
N GLN A 282 8.40 -16.40 1.78
CA GLN A 282 9.34 -17.49 1.93
C GLN A 282 8.76 -18.51 2.91
N ARG A 283 8.74 -19.78 2.54
CA ARG A 283 8.42 -20.87 3.46
C ARG A 283 9.59 -21.08 4.41
N GLU A 284 9.30 -21.00 5.70
CA GLU A 284 10.27 -21.24 6.76
C GLU A 284 9.62 -22.13 7.82
N GLY A 285 10.07 -23.40 7.90
CA GLY A 285 9.44 -24.41 8.75
C GLY A 285 7.95 -24.63 8.38
N ASN A 286 7.07 -24.33 9.33
CA ASN A 286 5.62 -24.43 9.17
C ASN A 286 4.93 -23.07 8.89
N GLY A 287 5.71 -22.01 8.65
CA GLY A 287 5.20 -20.65 8.46
C GLY A 287 5.53 -20.05 7.10
N LEU A 288 4.94 -18.88 6.84
CA LEU A 288 5.24 -18.03 5.68
C LEU A 288 5.82 -16.71 6.19
N GLN A 289 7.08 -16.42 5.83
CA GLN A 289 7.70 -15.14 6.10
C GLN A 289 7.46 -14.20 4.91
N LEU A 290 6.85 -13.05 5.16
CA LEU A 290 6.67 -12.02 4.15
C LEU A 290 8.02 -11.49 3.68
N ARG A 291 8.21 -11.39 2.36
CA ARG A 291 9.38 -10.76 1.75
C ARG A 291 9.02 -9.44 1.09
N THR A 292 7.99 -9.42 0.25
CA THR A 292 7.57 -8.23 -0.49
C THR A 292 6.07 -8.17 -0.66
N VAL A 293 5.53 -6.95 -0.66
CA VAL A 293 4.17 -6.65 -1.11
C VAL A 293 4.27 -5.62 -2.22
N ARG A 294 3.57 -5.86 -3.33
CA ARG A 294 3.46 -4.93 -4.44
C ARG A 294 1.98 -4.72 -4.77
N ALA A 295 1.43 -3.58 -4.37
CA ALA A 295 0.12 -3.20 -4.85
C ALA A 295 0.17 -2.69 -6.29
N THR A 296 -0.85 -3.04 -7.06
CA THR A 296 -0.94 -2.68 -8.48
C THR A 296 -1.95 -1.59 -8.76
N GLY A 297 -2.86 -1.33 -7.83
CA GLY A 297 -3.98 -0.40 -7.99
C GLY A 297 -5.30 -1.13 -7.75
N ARG A 298 -6.42 -0.52 -8.18
CA ARG A 298 -7.76 -1.11 -8.09
C ARG A 298 -8.05 -1.95 -9.34
N GLY A 299 -8.82 -3.03 -9.17
CA GLY A 299 -9.11 -3.98 -10.26
C GLY A 299 -9.72 -3.29 -11.48
N GLY A 300 -9.22 -3.63 -12.68
CA GLY A 300 -9.63 -3.00 -13.96
C GLY A 300 -8.67 -1.94 -14.49
N GLU A 301 -7.75 -1.43 -13.67
CA GLU A 301 -6.60 -0.68 -14.15
C GLU A 301 -5.57 -1.66 -14.71
N GLN A 302 -5.58 -1.92 -16.02
CA GLN A 302 -4.60 -2.83 -16.64
C GLN A 302 -3.17 -2.34 -16.39
N VAL A 303 -2.48 -3.01 -15.45
CA VAL A 303 -1.03 -2.97 -15.37
C VAL A 303 -0.50 -4.00 -16.37
N ARG A 304 0.10 -3.55 -17.47
CA ARG A 304 0.95 -4.44 -18.28
C ARG A 304 2.14 -4.88 -17.42
N PRO A 305 2.28 -6.17 -17.08
CA PRO A 305 3.46 -6.65 -16.38
C PRO A 305 4.60 -6.69 -17.40
N GLY A 306 5.52 -5.72 -17.39
CA GLY A 306 6.68 -5.78 -18.29
C GLY A 306 7.63 -4.58 -18.36
N GLU A 307 7.18 -3.34 -18.21
CA GLU A 307 8.02 -2.19 -18.68
C GLU A 307 8.86 -1.46 -17.62
N HIS A 308 8.70 -1.73 -16.33
CA HIS A 308 9.48 -1.05 -15.28
C HIS A 308 10.32 -2.00 -14.39
N GLY A 309 10.71 -3.13 -14.94
CA GLY A 309 11.77 -3.99 -14.40
C GLY A 309 13.18 -3.39 -14.56
N ARG A 310 13.40 -2.12 -14.23
CA ARG A 310 14.74 -1.64 -13.90
C ARG A 310 14.81 -1.48 -12.39
N ARG A 311 15.54 -2.40 -11.75
CA ARG A 311 15.97 -2.30 -10.36
C ARG A 311 16.58 -0.92 -10.13
N ALA A 312 15.82 0.00 -9.56
CA ALA A 312 16.39 1.17 -8.89
C ALA A 312 17.03 0.65 -7.59
N LEU A 313 18.25 0.13 -7.71
CA LEU A 313 19.14 -0.03 -6.56
C LEU A 313 19.48 1.38 -6.09
N LEU A 314 18.71 1.89 -5.13
CA LEU A 314 19.09 3.06 -4.33
C LEU A 314 20.32 2.69 -3.51
N ARG A 315 21.50 2.76 -4.14
CA ARG A 315 22.77 2.84 -3.43
C ARG A 315 22.85 4.24 -2.85
N CYS A 316 22.56 4.36 -1.56
CA CYS A 316 22.98 5.50 -0.76
C CYS A 316 24.51 5.56 -0.81
N ARG A 317 25.07 6.34 -1.73
CA ARG A 317 26.48 6.74 -1.68
C ARG A 317 26.53 7.99 -0.82
N SER A 318 27.44 8.00 0.16
CA SER A 318 27.74 9.06 1.12
C SER A 318 26.87 9.17 2.38
N CYS A 319 27.05 8.23 3.31
CA CYS A 319 27.21 8.61 4.71
C CYS A 319 28.71 8.55 5.03
N PRO A 320 29.39 9.65 5.40
CA PRO A 320 30.74 9.56 5.94
C PRO A 320 30.65 8.90 7.32
N SER A 321 31.39 7.79 7.48
CA SER A 321 31.64 7.16 8.77
C SER A 321 32.32 8.17 9.71
N PRO A 322 32.00 8.21 11.02
CA PRO A 322 32.71 9.06 11.95
C PRO A 322 34.10 8.49 12.21
N ALA A 323 35.12 9.28 11.89
CA ALA A 323 36.50 9.03 12.31
C ALA A 323 36.60 9.25 13.82
N LYS A 324 37.37 8.37 14.46
CA LYS A 324 37.77 8.39 15.87
C LYS A 324 38.85 9.45 16.12
N ASP A 325 38.90 9.86 17.39
CA ASP A 325 39.94 10.59 18.14
C ASP A 325 40.05 12.11 17.90
N ALA A 326 40.18 13.01 18.88
CA ALA A 326 40.04 13.07 20.34
C ALA A 326 39.99 14.61 20.65
N ILE A 327 39.38 15.19 21.69
CA ILE A 327 39.82 15.27 23.11
C ILE A 327 38.83 16.22 23.85
N THR A 328 38.54 15.86 25.10
CA THR A 328 37.98 16.61 26.26
C THR A 328 36.62 17.31 26.21
N GLY A 329 35.75 16.89 27.16
CA GLY A 329 35.23 17.83 28.14
C GLY A 329 33.78 17.62 28.58
N LEU A 330 33.63 17.19 29.83
CA LEU A 330 32.49 17.36 30.75
C LEU A 330 31.50 16.21 30.94
N ARG A 331 31.50 15.81 32.22
CA ARG A 331 30.73 14.83 32.99
C ARG A 331 29.21 15.02 32.91
N GLY A 332 28.47 13.93 33.13
CA GLY A 332 27.18 14.03 33.80
C GLY A 332 26.21 12.86 33.66
N VAL A 333 26.20 12.01 34.69
CA VAL A 333 25.05 11.24 35.22
C VAL A 333 24.56 10.01 34.45
N ALA A 334 24.74 8.87 35.11
CA ALA A 334 24.10 7.59 34.86
C ALA A 334 22.88 7.42 35.77
N GLU A 335 21.78 6.88 35.28
CA GLU A 335 20.80 6.18 36.11
C GLU A 335 20.27 4.93 35.38
N ARG A 336 20.25 3.82 36.10
CA ARG A 336 19.64 2.53 35.75
C ARG A 336 18.23 2.49 36.35
N CYS A 337 17.28 1.82 35.70
CA CYS A 337 16.50 0.80 36.41
C CYS A 337 15.78 -0.20 35.48
N PRO A 338 15.58 -1.46 35.92
CA PRO A 338 15.10 -2.59 35.13
C PRO A 338 13.64 -2.96 35.46
N LEU A 339 12.94 -3.68 34.58
CA LEU A 339 11.77 -4.46 34.98
C LEU A 339 11.75 -5.84 34.31
N LYS A 340 11.76 -6.86 35.16
CA LYS A 340 11.48 -8.27 34.86
C LYS A 340 10.02 -8.58 35.21
N GLY A 341 9.31 -9.18 34.25
CA GLY A 341 8.48 -10.39 34.42
C GLY A 341 7.04 -10.25 34.96
N VAL A 342 6.08 -10.82 34.21
CA VAL A 342 4.97 -11.68 34.70
C VAL A 342 4.58 -12.67 33.58
N ARG A 343 4.16 -13.88 33.98
CA ARG A 343 3.83 -15.08 33.18
C ARG A 343 2.34 -15.19 32.80
N GLU A 344 2.12 -16.05 31.79
CA GLU A 344 0.95 -16.89 31.47
C GLU A 344 -0.33 -16.26 30.92
N LEU A 345 -0.72 -16.71 29.73
CA LEU A 345 -2.02 -16.49 29.10
C LEU A 345 -2.80 -17.81 28.98
N VAL A 346 -4.03 -17.74 29.49
CA VAL A 346 -5.14 -18.69 29.37
C VAL A 346 -5.70 -18.64 27.92
N PRO A 347 -6.25 -19.74 27.34
CA PRO A 347 -6.66 -19.77 25.94
C PRO A 347 -7.95 -18.97 25.67
N LEU A 348 -8.04 -18.32 24.49
CA LEU A 348 -9.21 -17.58 24.01
C LEU A 348 -9.73 -18.08 22.64
N PRO A 349 -11.02 -17.85 22.30
CA PRO A 349 -11.76 -18.53 21.24
C PRO A 349 -11.72 -17.84 19.85
N ARG A 350 -12.35 -18.51 18.86
CA ARG A 350 -12.39 -18.25 17.40
C ARG A 350 -12.95 -16.88 16.93
N ARG A 351 -12.28 -15.76 17.22
CA ARG A 351 -12.37 -14.48 16.49
C ARG A 351 -10.97 -13.88 16.36
N LEU A 352 -10.53 -13.56 15.16
CA LEU A 352 -9.20 -12.97 14.92
C LEU A 352 -9.36 -11.48 14.64
N ARG A 353 -9.05 -10.67 15.65
CA ARG A 353 -8.85 -9.22 15.51
C ARG A 353 -7.37 -9.01 15.23
N VAL A 354 -7.03 -8.39 14.12
CA VAL A 354 -5.64 -8.10 13.76
C VAL A 354 -5.39 -6.63 14.07
N VAL A 355 -4.47 -6.36 14.99
CA VAL A 355 -3.95 -5.02 15.32
C VAL A 355 -2.80 -4.71 14.37
#